data_AF-A0A918MXM5-F1
#
_entry.id   AF-A0A918MXM5-F1
#
_cell.length_a   1.000
_cell.length_b   1.000
_cell.length_c   1.000
_cell.angle_alpha   90.00
_cell.angle_beta   90.00
_cell.angle_gamma   90.00
#
_symmetry.space_group_name_H-M   'P 1'
#
loop_
_entity.id
_entity.type
_entity.pdbx_description
1 polymer ?
#
loop_
_entity_poly.entity_id
_entity_poly.type
_entity_poly.pdbx_seq_one_letter_code
_entity_poly.pdbx_strand_id
1 'polypeptide(L)' 'MKDESLPLNIRIVLGLAGLPSLLLGVMLVITVVQSGLSDIGAFEVLYAVAGVVAMYIAITGRRLF' A
#
# COMPACT_ATOMS: atom_id res chain seq x y z
N MET A 1 0.42 21.90 -21.02
CA MET A 1 1.26 20.85 -20.39
C MET A 1 0.48 19.55 -20.51
N LYS A 2 1.08 18.49 -21.08
CA LYS A 2 0.42 17.17 -21.09
C LYS A 2 0.54 16.66 -19.66
N ASP A 3 -0.56 16.61 -18.92
CA ASP A 3 -0.56 16.02 -17.58
C ASP A 3 -0.21 14.53 -17.73
N GLU A 4 1.03 14.16 -17.41
CA GLU A 4 1.50 12.75 -17.36
C GLU A 4 0.93 11.99 -16.14
N SER A 5 -0.14 12.50 -15.54
CA SER A 5 -0.84 11.85 -14.44
C SER A 5 -1.50 10.56 -14.92
N LEU A 6 -1.47 9.53 -14.08
CA LEU A 6 -2.16 8.28 -14.36
C LEU A 6 -3.67 8.52 -14.58
N PRO A 7 -4.27 7.88 -15.61
CA PRO A 7 -5.71 7.89 -15.81
C PRO A 7 -6.47 7.51 -14.53
N LEU A 8 -7.61 8.17 -14.29
CA LEU A 8 -8.42 7.95 -13.08
C LEU A 8 -8.75 6.46 -12.88
N ASN A 9 -9.08 5.75 -13.95
CA ASN A 9 -9.42 4.32 -13.91
C ASN A 9 -8.27 3.48 -13.32
N ILE A 10 -7.03 3.76 -13.73
CA ILE A 10 -5.84 3.05 -13.23
C ILE A 10 -5.60 3.38 -11.76
N ARG A 11 -5.80 4.65 -11.37
CA ARG A 11 -5.67 5.10 -9.98
C ARG A 11 -6.69 4.41 -9.06
N ILE A 12 -7.93 4.25 -9.52
CA ILE A 12 -8.97 3.53 -8.78
C ILE A 12 -8.58 2.06 -8.60
N VAL A 13 -8.10 1.40 -9.65
CA VAL A 13 -7.64 0.00 -9.56
C VAL A 13 -6.46 -0.15 -8.60
N LEU A 14 -5.48 0.74 -8.65
CA LEU A 14 -4.34 0.77 -7.72
C LEU A 14 -4.80 0.98 -6.27
N GLY A 15 -5.72 1.93 -6.04
CA GLY A 15 -6.28 2.17 -4.73
C GLY A 15 -6.97 0.93 -4.17
N LEU A 16 -7.85 0.31 -4.96
CA LEU A 16 -8.57 -0.91 -4.56
C LEU A 16 -7.61 -2.08 -4.31
N ALA A 17 -6.58 -2.26 -5.14
CA ALA A 17 -5.57 -3.29 -4.97
C ALA A 17 -4.68 -3.05 -3.73
N GLY A 18 -4.47 -1.79 -3.34
CA GLY A 18 -3.69 -1.41 -2.16
C GLY A 18 -4.44 -1.58 -0.84
N LEU A 19 -5.78 -1.58 -0.82
CA LEU A 19 -6.58 -1.67 0.41
C LEU A 19 -6.29 -2.92 1.26
N PRO A 20 -6.24 -4.15 0.71
CA PRO A 20 -5.92 -5.33 1.50
C PRO A 20 -4.54 -5.23 2.16
N SER A 21 -3.56 -4.66 1.46
CA SER A 21 -2.21 -4.42 1.99
C SER A 21 -2.18 -3.37 3.10
N LEU A 22 -3.01 -2.32 3.01
CA LEU A 22 -3.14 -1.32 4.09
C LEU A 22 -3.77 -1.95 5.33
N LEU A 23 -4.80 -2.78 5.16
CA LEU A 23 -5.39 -3.55 6.25
C LEU A 23 -4.38 -4.48 6.89
N LEU A 24 -3.57 -5.18 6.07
CA LEU A 24 -2.46 -5.99 6.55
C LEU A 24 -1.50 -5.14 7.40
N GLY A 25 -1.13 -3.94 6.94
CA GLY A 25 -0.28 -3.02 7.72
C GLY A 25 -0.85 -2.69 9.10
N VAL A 26 -2.16 -2.43 9.20
CA VAL A 26 -2.85 -2.22 10.48
C VAL A 26 -2.77 -3.46 11.35
N MET A 27 -3.04 -4.64 10.79
CA MET A 27 -2.94 -5.91 11.52
C MET A 27 -1.54 -6.16 12.05
N LEU A 28 -0.51 -5.88 11.25
CA LEU A 28 0.89 -6.01 11.68
C LEU A 28 1.20 -5.11 12.88
N VAL A 29 0.76 -3.85 12.87
CA VAL A 29 0.93 -2.95 14.02
C VAL A 29 0.28 -3.53 15.27
N ILE A 30 -0.94 -4.07 15.15
CA ILE A 30 -1.64 -4.71 16.27
C ILE A 30 -0.85 -5.93 16.76
N THR A 31 -0.37 -6.79 15.85
CA THR A 31 0.44 -7.96 16.18
C THR A 31 1.73 -7.58 16.90
N VAL A 32 2.43 -6.53 16.46
CA VAL A 32 3.63 -6.04 17.15
C VAL A 32 3.32 -5.62 18.59
N VAL A 33 2.21 -4.91 18.80
CA VAL A 33 1.82 -4.42 20.13
C VAL A 33 1.39 -5.57 21.05
N GLN A 34 0.76 -6.61 20.50
CA GLN A 34 0.20 -7.72 21.30
C GLN A 34 1.18 -8.87 21.53
N SER A 35 1.91 -9.28 20.48
CA SER A 35 2.73 -10.51 20.46
C SER A 35 4.21 -10.24 20.17
N GLY A 36 4.57 -9.00 19.83
CA GLY A 36 5.93 -8.65 19.41
C GLY A 36 6.21 -8.99 17.94
N LEU A 37 7.50 -9.03 17.58
CA LEU A 37 7.94 -9.18 16.18
C LEU A 37 8.11 -10.63 15.72
N SER A 38 8.01 -11.62 16.61
CA SER A 38 8.29 -13.03 16.31
C SER A 38 7.33 -13.64 15.29
N ASP A 39 6.11 -13.09 15.19
CA ASP A 39 5.04 -13.64 14.36
C ASP A 39 4.89 -12.90 13.00
N ILE A 40 5.83 -12.01 12.67
CA ILE A 40 5.78 -11.18 11.45
C ILE A 40 6.92 -11.57 10.51
N GLY A 41 6.56 -12.12 9.35
CA GLY A 41 7.52 -12.38 8.29
C GLY A 41 7.89 -11.13 7.48
N ALA A 42 9.00 -11.24 6.75
CA ALA A 42 9.49 -10.17 5.88
C ALA A 42 8.53 -9.86 4.73
N PHE A 43 7.79 -10.85 4.23
CA PHE A 43 6.88 -10.66 3.11
C PHE A 43 5.63 -9.88 3.52
N GLU A 44 5.09 -10.09 4.72
CA GLU A 44 3.95 -9.32 5.23
C GLU A 44 4.30 -7.84 5.32
N VAL A 45 5.50 -7.52 5.79
CA VAL A 45 6.00 -6.13 5.82
C VAL A 45 6.14 -5.57 4.41
N LEU A 46 6.73 -6.31 3.47
CA LEU A 46 6.86 -5.88 2.08
C LEU A 46 5.49 -5.64 1.42
N TYR A 47 4.52 -6.52 1.65
CA TYR A 47 3.17 -6.36 1.10
C TYR A 47 2.45 -5.15 1.69
N ALA A 48 2.61 -4.88 2.99
CA ALA A 48 2.06 -3.69 3.63
C ALA A 48 2.67 -2.41 3.04
N VAL A 49 4.01 -2.38 2.87
CA VAL A 49 4.73 -1.26 2.24
C VAL A 49 4.27 -1.05 0.80
N ALA A 50 4.12 -2.12 0.02
CA ALA A 50 3.60 -2.04 -1.34
C ALA A 50 2.19 -1.42 -1.39
N GLY A 51 1.33 -1.72 -0.40
CA GLY A 51 0.02 -1.08 -0.25
C GLY A 51 0.10 0.43 -0.04
N VAL A 52 1.00 0.89 0.82
CA VAL A 52 1.24 2.33 1.05
C VAL A 52 1.71 3.01 -0.24
N VAL A 53 2.62 2.38 -0.97
CA VAL A 53 3.11 2.88 -2.26
C VAL A 53 1.99 2.94 -3.30
N ALA A 54 1.18 1.88 -3.42
CA ALA A 54 0.04 1.84 -4.32
C ALA A 54 -0.97 2.96 -3.99
N MET A 55 -1.22 3.19 -2.70
CA MET A 55 -2.13 4.25 -2.25
C MET A 55 -1.58 5.65 -2.54
N TYR A 56 -0.28 5.86 -2.33
CA TYR A 56 0.40 7.11 -2.69
C TYR A 56 0.24 7.41 -4.19
N ILE A 57 0.48 6.43 -5.05
CA ILE A 57 0.31 6.57 -6.51
C ILE A 57 -1.16 6.83 -6.87
N ALA A 58 -2.10 6.12 -6.24
CA ALA A 58 -3.53 6.30 -6.47
C ALA A 58 -3.99 7.72 -6.11
N ILE A 59 -3.51 8.29 -5.00
CA ILE A 59 -3.88 9.63 -4.54
C ILE A 59 -3.21 10.72 -5.37
N THR A 60 -1.90 10.61 -5.60
CA THR A 60 -1.11 11.67 -6.25
C THR A 60 -1.19 11.63 -7.77
N GLY A 61 -1.52 10.48 -8.35
CA GLY A 61 -1.48 10.24 -9.79
C GLY A 61 -0.06 10.23 -10.38
N ARG A 62 0.98 10.37 -9.54
CA ARG A 62 2.39 10.39 -9.95
C ARG A 62 2.89 8.96 -10.11
N ARG A 63 3.56 8.70 -11.24
CA ARG A 63 4.31 7.46 -11.45
C ARG A 63 5.62 7.57 -10.68
N LEU A 64 6.03 6.47 -10.04
CA LEU A 64 7.34 6.41 -9.39
C LEU A 64 8.47 6.10 -10.39
N PHE A 65 8.12 5.62 -11.59
CA PHE A 65 9.02 5.24 -12.68
C PHE A 65 8.39 5.60 -14.03
#